data_AF-W1XMQ4-F1
#
_entry.id   AF-W1XMQ4-F1
#
_cell.length_a   1.000
_cell.length_b   1.000
_cell.length_c   1.000
_cell.angle_alpha   90.00
_cell.angle_beta   90.00
_cell.angle_gamma   90.00
#
_symmetry.space_group_name_H-M   'P 1'
#
loop_
_entity.id
_entity.type
_entity.pdbx_description
1 polymer ?
#
loop_
_entity_poly.entity_id
_entity_poly.type
_entity_poly.pdbx_seq_one_letter_code
_entity_poly.pdbx_strand_id
1 'polypeptide(L)' 'VTAVTMETGYTILKELKGRPFTYEGYQMSISRYRKAGPYHLLDPLSPIFIVSATRIAEGE' A
#
# COMPACT_ATOMS: atom_id res chain seq x y z
N VAL A 1 -6.23 4.94 0.04
CA VAL A 1 -5.32 5.66 0.97
C VAL A 1 -3.94 5.03 0.85
N THR A 2 -2.87 5.83 0.89
CA THR A 2 -1.48 5.34 0.79
C THR A 2 -0.79 5.51 2.15
N ALA A 3 -0.25 4.43 2.70
CA ALA A 3 0.47 4.43 3.97
C ALA A 3 1.90 3.94 3.78
N VAL A 4 2.85 4.58 4.47
CA VAL A 4 4.28 4.26 4.35
C VAL A 4 4.73 3.30 5.46
N THR A 5 3.98 3.21 6.57
CA THR A 5 4.30 2.33 7.69
C THR A 5 3.13 1.42 8.07
N MET A 6 3.42 0.24 8.61
CA MET A 6 2.42 -0.76 9.01
C MET A 6 1.52 -0.26 10.14
N GLU A 7 2.06 0.56 11.05
CA GLU A 7 1.33 1.15 12.17
C GLU A 7 0.24 2.10 11.69
N THR A 8 0.55 2.89 10.64
CA THR A 8 -0.43 3.77 10.00
C THR A 8 -1.49 2.93 9.26
N GLY A 9 -1.07 1.85 8.59
CA GLY A 9 -1.98 0.89 7.95
C GLY A 9 -2.98 0.26 8.91
N TYR A 10 -2.54 -0.19 10.09
CA TYR A 10 -3.42 -0.74 11.12
C TYR A 10 -4.47 0.27 11.60
N THR A 11 -4.05 1.52 11.81
CA THR A 11 -4.94 2.60 12.25
C THR A 11 -6.03 2.88 11.21
N ILE A 12 -5.67 2.89 9.93
CA ILE A 12 -6.61 3.04 8.81
C ILE A 12 -7.61 1.87 8.78
N LEU A 13 -7.15 0.62 8.85
CA LEU A 13 -8.03 -0.55 8.84
C LEU A 13 -9.00 -0.56 10.02
N LYS A 14 -8.55 -0.12 11.21
CA LYS A 14 -9.40 0.01 12.39
C LYS A 14 -10.49 1.06 12.20
N GLU A 15 -10.15 2.23 11.67
CA GLU A 15 -11.09 3.34 11.41
C GLU A 15 -12.13 3.01 10.32
N LEU A 16 -11.72 2.18 9.38
CA LEU A 16 -12.52 1.75 8.24
C LEU A 16 -13.41 0.53 8.58
N LYS A 17 -13.14 -0.17 9.68
CA LYS A 17 -13.91 -1.34 10.12
C LYS A 17 -15.37 -0.97 10.36
N GLY A 18 -16.28 -1.69 9.72
CA GLY A 18 -17.74 -1.52 9.88
C GLY A 18 -18.37 -0.46 8.98
N ARG A 19 -17.58 0.22 8.13
CA ARG A 19 -18.12 1.09 7.08
C ARG A 19 -18.53 0.24 5.85
N PRO A 20 -19.49 0.69 5.02
CA PRO A 20 -20.02 -0.09 3.89
C PRO A 20 -19.06 -0.06 2.67
N PHE A 21 -17.84 -0.54 2.86
CA PHE A 21 -16.83 -0.65 1.82
C PHE A 21 -16.22 -2.04 1.83
N THR A 22 -15.89 -2.54 0.65
CA THR A 22 -14.96 -3.66 0.47
C THR A 22 -13.55 -3.10 0.43
N TYR A 23 -12.65 -3.67 1.24
CA TYR A 23 -11.27 -3.22 1.35
C TYR A 23 -10.31 -4.22 0.74
N GLU A 24 -9.33 -3.71 -0.01
CA GLU A 24 -8.23 -4.50 -0.57
C GLU A 24 -6.90 -3.87 -0.16
N GLY A 25 -5.97 -4.71 0.28
CA GLY A 25 -4.64 -4.28 0.72
C GLY A 25 -3.55 -4.81 -0.22
N TYR A 26 -2.67 -3.92 -0.63
CA TYR A 26 -1.52 -4.24 -1.48
C TYR A 26 -0.25 -3.73 -0.82
N GLN A 27 0.78 -4.57 -0.76
CA GLN A 27 2.13 -4.13 -0.41
C GLN A 27 2.97 -4.08 -1.68
N MET A 28 3.56 -2.93 -1.95
CA MET A 28 4.40 -2.71 -3.12
C MET A 28 5.81 -2.38 -2.70
N SER A 29 6.78 -3.11 -3.25
CA SER A 29 8.20 -2.82 -3.12
C SER A 29 8.73 -2.37 -4.47
N ILE A 30 9.39 -1.22 -4.50
CA ILE A 30 9.98 -0.65 -5.71
C ILE A 30 11.48 -0.53 -5.47
N SER A 31 12.28 -1.04 -6.40
CA SER A 31 13.72 -0.82 -6.43
C SER A 31 14.09 -0.03 -7.68
N ARG A 32 14.91 1.01 -7.51
CA ARG A 32 15.50 1.74 -8.62
C ARG A 32 16.81 1.09 -9.02
N TYR A 33 17.16 1.18 -10.29
CA TYR A 33 18.52 0.81 -10.71
C TYR A 33 19.49 1.92 -10.32
N ARG A 34 20.57 1.54 -9.65
CA ARG A 34 21.70 2.42 -9.36
C ARG A 34 22.95 1.86 -10.00
N LYS A 35 23.64 2.68 -10.78
CA LYS A 35 24.91 2.30 -11.38
C LYS A 35 25.99 2.18 -10.28
N ALA A 36 26.76 1.10 -10.31
CA ALA A 36 27.90 0.87 -9.44
C ALA A 36 29.07 0.35 -10.29
N GLY A 37 29.83 1.28 -10.88
CA GLY A 37 30.87 0.95 -11.85
C GLY A 37 30.29 0.22 -13.08
N PRO A 38 30.77 -1.00 -13.41
CA PRO A 38 30.24 -1.78 -14.53
C PRO A 38 28.93 -2.53 -14.21
N TYR A 39 28.49 -2.53 -12.95
CA TYR A 39 27.30 -3.26 -12.51
C TYR A 39 26.08 -2.35 -12.29
N HIS A 40 24.89 -2.95 -12.28
CA HIS A 40 23.66 -2.31 -11.83
C HIS A 40 23.22 -2.94 -10.51
N LEU A 41 23.11 -2.11 -9.48
CA LEU A 41 22.56 -2.50 -8.19
C LEU A 41 21.08 -2.11 -8.11
N LEU A 42 20.35 -2.82 -7.27
CA LEU A 42 19.00 -2.45 -6.87
C LEU A 42 19.11 -1.53 -5.64
N ASP A 43 18.50 -0.36 -5.73
CA ASP A 43 18.36 0.60 -4.65
C ASP A 43 16.89 0.62 -4.21
N PRO A 44 16.54 -0.17 -3.16
CA PRO A 44 15.16 -0.31 -2.73
C PRO A 44 14.64 0.97 -2.09
N LEU A 45 13.45 1.39 -2.48
CA LEU A 45 12.69 2.42 -1.77
C LEU A 45 11.97 1.78 -0.58
N SER A 46 11.58 2.61 0.39
CA SER A 46 10.68 2.19 1.46
C SER A 46 9.43 1.55 0.86
N PRO A 47 8.99 0.38 1.37
CA PRO A 47 7.79 -0.28 0.87
C PRO A 47 6.57 0.59 1.12
N ILE A 48 5.61 0.52 0.22
CA ILE A 48 4.37 1.30 0.28
C ILE A 48 3.21 0.34 0.47
N PHE A 49 2.32 0.65 1.40
CA PHE A 49 1.06 -0.04 1.59
C PHE A 49 -0.07 0.77 0.97
N ILE A 50 -0.79 0.15 0.05
CA ILE A 50 -1.94 0.73 -0.64
C ILE A 50 -3.18 0.03 -0.13
N VAL A 51 -4.12 0.81 0.39
CA VAL A 51 -5.45 0.33 0.76
C VAL A 51 -6.46 0.94 -0.18
N SER A 52 -7.14 0.08 -0.94
CA SER A 52 -8.29 0.44 -1.77
C SER A 52 -9.58 0.19 -0.99
N ALA A 53 -10.56 1.06 -1.19
CA ALA A 53 -11.86 0.99 -0.56
C ALA A 53 -12.94 1.23 -1.62
N THR A 54 -13.72 0.20 -1.91
CA THR A 54 -14.81 0.27 -2.90
C THR A 54 -16.12 0.25 -2.15
N ARG A 55 -16.97 1.27 -2.33
CA ARG A 55 -18.28 1.32 -1.67
C ARG A 55 -19.07 0.09 -2.11
N ILE A 56 -19.67 -0.61 -1.15
CA ILE A 56 -20.62 -1.68 -1.45
C ILE A 56 -21.86 -0.97 -2.00
N ALA A 57 -22.24 -1.25 -3.25
CA ALA A 57 -23.49 -0.74 -3.79
C ALA A 57 -24.63 -1.26 -2.89
N GLU A 58 -25.41 -0.35 -2.31
CA GLU A 58 -26.71 -0.72 -1.73
C GLU A 58 -27.56 -1.26 -2.89
N GLY A 59 -28.20 -2.42 -2.66
CA GLY A 59 -28.73 -3.30 -3.70
C GLY A 59 -29.63 -2.65 -4.75
N GLU A 60 -29.69 -3.31 -5.91
CA GLU A 60 -30.85 -3.29 -6.80
C GLU A 60 -32.11 -3.80 -6.08
#